data_AF-A0A0G9H1J3-F1
#
_entry.id   AF-A0A0G9H1J3-F1
#
_cell.length_a   1.000
_cell.length_b   1.000
_cell.length_c   1.000
_cell.angle_alpha   90.00
_cell.angle_beta   90.00
_cell.angle_gamma   90.00
#
_symmetry.space_group_name_H-M   'P 1'
#
loop_
_entity.id
_entity.type
_entity.pdbx_description
1 polymer ?
#
loop_
_entity_poly.entity_id
_entity_poly.type
_entity_poly.pdbx_seq_one_letter_code
_entity_poly.pdbx_strand_id
1 'polypeptide(L)'
;MLVLSPTWVAPTGPAIIDRFDALAIGPLPTALSVPAFDSGMDEARLSTLVVTSRLHSSVTFPDEGPSMVYDARFDGLPAVVTRSDKGLDISVVREDGVHVTTVTAGMAVISHTHGLAAVTHANVDGDPRRRRRSLEHGSDDDFEDDVEGIDTPMEPMPLADPLAPL
;
A
#
# COMPACT_ATOMS: atom_id res chain seq x y z
N MET A 1 -38.35 11.98 -34.36
CA MET A 1 -37.13 11.16 -34.50
C MET A 1 -36.60 10.94 -33.08
N LEU A 2 -36.94 9.81 -32.46
CA LEU A 2 -36.52 9.49 -31.09
C LEU A 2 -35.11 8.91 -31.16
N VAL A 3 -34.13 9.66 -30.68
CA VAL A 3 -32.76 9.18 -30.51
C VAL A 3 -32.75 8.36 -29.23
N LEU A 4 -32.64 7.04 -29.36
CA LEU A 4 -32.36 6.16 -28.23
C LEU A 4 -30.91 6.42 -27.81
N SER A 5 -30.71 7.18 -26.74
CA SER A 5 -29.41 7.27 -26.09
C SER A 5 -29.04 5.85 -25.62
N PRO A 6 -27.87 5.31 -25.98
CA PRO A 6 -27.44 4.03 -25.46
C PRO A 6 -27.33 4.14 -23.94
N THR A 7 -28.18 3.41 -23.22
CA THR A 7 -28.08 3.25 -21.77
C THR A 7 -26.82 2.44 -21.50
N TRP A 8 -25.70 3.13 -21.30
CA TRP A 8 -24.44 2.48 -20.97
C TRP A 8 -24.51 2.01 -19.52
N VAL A 9 -24.53 0.70 -19.31
CA VAL A 9 -24.44 0.11 -17.98
C VAL A 9 -22.97 0.11 -17.59
N ALA A 10 -22.62 0.85 -16.53
CA ALA A 10 -21.28 0.79 -15.97
C ALA A 10 -20.95 -0.67 -15.58
N PRO A 11 -19.78 -1.21 -15.97
CA PRO A 11 -19.43 -2.57 -15.62
C PRO A 11 -19.38 -2.72 -14.10
N THR A 12 -20.10 -3.69 -13.57
CA THR A 12 -20.14 -4.03 -12.14
C THR A 12 -18.93 -4.89 -11.74
N GLY A 13 -18.53 -4.87 -10.46
CA GLY A 13 -17.30 -5.45 -9.89
C GLY A 13 -16.68 -6.66 -10.60
N PRO A 14 -17.38 -7.80 -10.77
CA PRO A 14 -16.84 -8.99 -11.44
C PRO A 14 -16.31 -8.71 -12.85
N ALA A 15 -17.02 -7.90 -13.63
CA ALA A 15 -16.62 -7.56 -15.00
C ALA A 15 -15.40 -6.63 -15.05
N ILE A 16 -15.11 -5.88 -13.99
CA ILE A 16 -13.90 -5.04 -13.92
C ILE A 16 -12.68 -5.93 -13.63
N ILE A 17 -12.82 -6.86 -12.69
CA ILE A 17 -11.76 -7.78 -12.29
C ILE A 17 -11.35 -8.65 -13.48
N ASP A 18 -12.31 -9.26 -14.19
CA ASP A 18 -12.02 -10.09 -15.35
C ASP A 18 -11.31 -9.32 -16.47
N ARG A 19 -11.73 -8.06 -16.70
CA ARG A 19 -11.08 -7.18 -17.68
C ARG A 19 -9.67 -6.78 -17.24
N PHE A 20 -9.46 -6.52 -15.95
CA PHE A 20 -8.13 -6.26 -15.42
C PHE A 20 -7.23 -7.47 -15.64
N ASP A 21 -7.67 -8.66 -15.22
CA ASP A 21 -6.89 -9.90 -15.32
C ASP A 21 -6.53 -10.21 -16.79
N ALA A 22 -7.46 -10.01 -17.72
CA ALA A 22 -7.21 -10.18 -19.15
C ALA A 22 -6.18 -9.19 -19.73
N LEU A 23 -6.15 -7.96 -19.23
CA LEU A 23 -5.20 -6.93 -19.69
C LEU A 23 -3.83 -7.04 -19.01
N ALA A 24 -3.81 -7.44 -17.74
CA ALA A 24 -2.59 -7.53 -16.92
C ALA A 24 -1.63 -8.66 -17.36
N ILE A 25 -2.14 -9.67 -18.08
CA ILE A 25 -1.32 -10.72 -18.72
C ILE A 25 -0.76 -10.32 -20.09
N GLY A 26 -1.25 -9.21 -20.65
CA GLY A 26 -0.85 -8.69 -21.95
C GLY A 26 0.37 -7.77 -21.91
N PRO A 27 0.67 -7.09 -23.02
CA PRO A 27 1.70 -6.05 -23.05
C PRO A 27 1.27 -4.85 -22.20
N LEU A 28 2.21 -4.33 -21.41
CA LEU A 28 2.06 -3.10 -20.63
C LEU A 28 2.85 -1.95 -21.31
N PRO A 29 2.40 -0.67 -21.20
CA PRO A 29 1.27 -0.20 -20.41
C PRO A 29 -0.11 -0.50 -21.05
N THR A 30 -1.14 -0.62 -20.22
CA THR A 30 -2.53 -0.84 -20.66
C THR A 30 -3.51 0.03 -19.87
N ALA A 31 -4.63 0.40 -20.48
CA ALA A 31 -5.64 1.27 -19.88
C ALA A 31 -6.98 0.56 -19.69
N LEU A 32 -7.60 0.77 -18.54
CA LEU A 32 -8.89 0.23 -18.14
C LEU A 32 -9.78 1.36 -17.63
N SER A 33 -10.99 1.46 -18.17
CA SER A 33 -12.03 2.32 -17.61
C SER A 33 -12.65 1.64 -16.40
N VAL A 34 -12.62 2.33 -15.26
CA VAL A 34 -13.21 1.89 -13.99
C VAL A 34 -14.22 2.94 -13.53
N PRO A 35 -15.23 2.59 -12.71
CA PRO A 35 -16.10 3.58 -12.09
C PRO A 35 -15.27 4.61 -11.32
N ALA A 36 -15.65 5.88 -11.38
CA ALA A 36 -15.08 6.89 -10.52
C ALA A 36 -15.51 6.62 -9.07
N PHE A 37 -14.62 6.94 -8.12
CA PHE A 37 -14.79 6.57 -6.72
C PHE A 37 -15.18 7.75 -5.83
N ASP A 38 -15.40 8.93 -6.40
CA ASP A 38 -15.81 10.11 -5.65
C ASP A 38 -17.23 9.91 -5.10
N SER A 39 -17.37 10.15 -3.80
CA SER A 39 -18.48 9.79 -2.92
C SER A 39 -19.78 10.59 -3.11
N GLY A 40 -20.01 11.16 -4.29
CA GLY A 40 -21.25 11.85 -4.65
C GLY A 40 -22.15 10.96 -5.49
N MET A 41 -23.40 10.74 -5.05
CA MET A 41 -24.43 9.96 -5.74
C MET A 41 -24.93 10.58 -7.08
N ASP A 42 -24.08 11.21 -7.88
CA ASP A 42 -24.51 11.80 -9.15
C ASP A 42 -23.56 11.45 -10.30
N GLU A 43 -24.16 10.74 -11.26
CA GLU A 43 -23.61 10.20 -12.51
C GLU A 43 -22.50 9.15 -12.39
N ALA A 44 -22.67 8.07 -13.16
CA ALA A 44 -21.65 7.04 -13.40
C ALA A 44 -20.45 7.64 -14.16
N ARG A 45 -19.64 8.45 -13.47
CA ARG A 45 -18.38 8.93 -13.99
C ARG A 45 -17.42 7.76 -14.11
N LEU A 46 -16.64 7.75 -15.18
CA LEU A 46 -15.61 6.77 -15.42
C LEU A 46 -14.25 7.43 -15.18
N SER A 47 -13.42 6.75 -14.40
CA SER A 47 -12.01 7.03 -14.23
C SER A 47 -11.18 6.12 -15.13
N THR A 48 -9.95 6.56 -15.43
CA THR A 48 -9.00 5.81 -16.23
C THR A 48 -7.88 5.28 -15.34
N LEU A 49 -7.78 3.96 -15.24
CA LEU A 49 -6.65 3.27 -14.64
C LEU A 49 -5.68 2.83 -15.73
N VAL A 50 -4.44 3.31 -15.69
CA VAL A 50 -3.36 2.91 -16.59
C VAL A 50 -2.37 2.05 -15.82
N VAL A 51 -2.30 0.76 -16.09
CA VAL A 51 -1.31 -0.13 -15.50
C VAL A 51 -0.02 -0.02 -16.30
N THR A 52 1.08 0.35 -15.66
CA THR A 52 2.36 0.65 -16.32
C THR A 52 3.31 -0.54 -16.29
N SER A 53 3.38 -1.23 -15.15
CA SER A 53 4.26 -2.39 -14.99
C SER A 53 3.79 -3.30 -13.86
N ARG A 54 4.17 -4.58 -13.94
CA ARG A 54 4.01 -5.53 -12.84
C ARG A 54 5.22 -5.40 -11.92
N LEU A 55 4.98 -5.21 -10.62
CA LEU A 55 6.05 -5.22 -9.63
C LEU A 55 6.44 -6.67 -9.33
N HIS A 56 7.74 -6.94 -9.23
CA HIS A 56 8.28 -8.27 -8.89
C HIS A 56 8.18 -8.57 -7.38
N SER A 57 7.11 -8.09 -6.73
CA SER A 57 6.81 -8.30 -5.34
C SER A 57 5.45 -8.97 -5.21
N SER A 58 5.37 -9.99 -4.37
CA SER A 58 4.11 -10.56 -3.91
C SER A 58 3.88 -10.13 -2.45
N VAL A 59 2.65 -9.77 -2.12
CA VAL A 59 2.24 -9.54 -0.73
C VAL A 59 1.35 -10.71 -0.32
N THR A 60 1.61 -11.29 0.85
CA THR A 60 0.77 -12.33 1.43
C THR A 60 0.06 -11.73 2.64
N PHE A 61 -1.27 -11.73 2.62
CA PHE A 61 -2.06 -11.35 3.79
C PHE A 61 -2.41 -12.59 4.61
N PRO A 62 -2.53 -12.49 5.94
CA PRO A 62 -3.11 -13.54 6.76
C PRO A 62 -4.49 -13.90 6.21
N ASP A 63 -4.75 -15.18 5.98
CA ASP A 63 -6.01 -15.71 5.42
C ASP A 63 -6.30 -15.37 3.93
N GLU A 64 -5.30 -14.88 3.19
CA GLU A 64 -5.42 -14.64 1.74
C GLU A 64 -4.29 -15.30 0.94
N GLY A 65 -4.58 -15.57 -0.33
CA GLY A 65 -3.58 -16.02 -1.28
C GLY A 65 -2.54 -14.93 -1.60
N PRO A 66 -1.45 -15.30 -2.29
CA PRO A 66 -0.45 -14.34 -2.74
C PRO A 66 -1.10 -13.30 -3.66
N SER A 67 -0.88 -12.03 -3.34
CA SER A 67 -1.37 -10.89 -4.13
C SER A 67 -0.28 -10.35 -5.05
N MET A 68 -0.69 -9.98 -6.25
CA MET A 68 0.17 -9.34 -7.24
C MET A 68 0.07 -7.83 -7.16
N VAL A 69 1.21 -7.14 -7.22
CA VAL A 69 1.26 -5.68 -7.16
C VAL A 69 1.68 -5.11 -8.51
N TYR A 70 1.06 -4.01 -8.91
CA TYR A 70 1.32 -3.31 -10.15
C TYR A 70 1.54 -1.83 -9.89
N ASP A 71 2.47 -1.25 -10.65
CA ASP A 71 2.57 0.21 -10.78
C ASP A 71 1.52 0.69 -11.78
N ALA A 72 0.89 1.82 -11.47
CA ALA A 72 -0.22 2.34 -12.24
C ALA A 72 -0.36 3.86 -12.13
N ARG A 73 -1.25 4.41 -12.95
CA ARG A 73 -1.77 5.77 -12.82
C ARG A 73 -3.28 5.75 -12.80
N PHE A 74 -3.89 6.42 -11.84
CA PHE A 74 -5.35 6.59 -11.75
C PHE A 74 -5.71 8.05 -12.04
N ASP A 75 -6.41 8.29 -13.14
CA ASP A 75 -6.69 9.64 -13.66
C ASP A 75 -5.43 10.52 -13.76
N GLY A 76 -4.31 9.89 -14.11
CA GLY A 76 -3.01 10.54 -14.23
C GLY A 76 -2.22 10.68 -12.92
N LEU A 77 -2.81 10.40 -11.76
CA LEU A 77 -2.10 10.38 -10.47
C LEU A 77 -1.34 9.05 -10.27
N PRO A 78 -0.16 9.05 -9.62
CA PRO A 78 0.51 7.81 -9.26
C PRO A 78 -0.37 6.91 -8.39
N ALA A 79 -0.43 5.63 -8.74
CA ALA A 79 -1.24 4.65 -8.05
C ALA A 79 -0.53 3.29 -7.97
N VAL A 80 -0.86 2.53 -6.94
CA VAL A 80 -0.46 1.12 -6.80
C VAL A 80 -1.72 0.28 -6.85
N VAL A 81 -1.68 -0.80 -7.64
CA VAL A 81 -2.79 -1.74 -7.75
C VAL A 81 -2.37 -3.06 -7.15
N THR A 82 -3.17 -3.56 -6.22
CA THR A 82 -3.01 -4.89 -5.62
C THR A 82 -4.14 -5.78 -6.10
N ARG A 83 -3.79 -6.90 -6.75
CA ARG A 83 -4.73 -7.93 -7.18
C ARG A 83 -4.56 -9.16 -6.31
N SER A 84 -5.56 -9.45 -5.47
CA SER A 84 -5.68 -10.71 -4.73
C SER A 84 -6.56 -11.70 -5.49
N ASP A 85 -6.93 -12.84 -4.91
CA ASP A 85 -7.98 -13.71 -5.45
C ASP A 85 -9.38 -13.10 -5.23
N LYS A 86 -9.58 -12.38 -4.11
CA LYS A 86 -10.86 -11.79 -3.71
C LYS A 86 -11.24 -10.51 -4.45
N GLY A 87 -10.25 -9.72 -4.86
CA GLY A 87 -10.53 -8.41 -5.43
C GLY A 87 -9.33 -7.65 -5.97
N LEU A 88 -9.57 -6.38 -6.25
CA LEU A 88 -8.63 -5.41 -6.76
C LEU A 88 -8.65 -4.18 -5.85
N ASP A 89 -7.51 -3.83 -5.26
CA ASP A 89 -7.33 -2.62 -4.48
C ASP A 89 -6.51 -1.61 -5.27
N ILE A 90 -7.02 -0.39 -5.41
CA ILE A 90 -6.36 0.71 -6.09
C ILE A 90 -6.01 1.76 -5.05
N SER A 91 -4.73 1.91 -4.76
CA SER A 91 -4.19 2.89 -3.80
C SER A 91 -3.64 4.09 -4.55
N VAL A 92 -4.24 5.26 -4.36
CA VAL A 92 -3.81 6.53 -4.97
C VAL A 92 -3.25 7.44 -3.89
N VAL A 93 -2.03 7.95 -4.09
CA VAL A 93 -1.44 8.94 -3.18
C VAL A 93 -1.93 10.32 -3.61
N ARG A 94 -2.64 11.00 -2.72
CA ARG A 94 -3.11 12.39 -2.85
C ARG A 94 -2.46 13.26 -1.78
N GLU A 95 -2.65 14.57 -1.87
CA GLU A 95 -2.07 15.53 -0.91
C GLU A 95 -2.57 15.33 0.53
N ASP A 96 -3.79 14.82 0.69
CA ASP A 96 -4.45 14.56 1.96
C ASP A 96 -4.19 13.16 2.54
N GLY A 97 -3.54 12.28 1.77
CA GLY A 97 -3.18 10.92 2.20
C GLY A 97 -3.32 9.86 1.11
N VAL A 98 -3.54 8.63 1.53
CA VAL A 98 -3.71 7.49 0.61
C VAL A 98 -5.19 7.15 0.50
N HIS A 99 -5.72 7.22 -0.71
CA HIS A 99 -7.08 6.81 -1.03
C HIS A 99 -7.03 5.40 -1.58
N VAL A 100 -7.61 4.45 -0.85
CA VAL A 100 -7.68 3.05 -1.26
C VAL A 100 -9.10 2.76 -1.72
N THR A 101 -9.22 2.28 -2.95
CA THR A 101 -10.50 1.80 -3.47
C THR A 101 -10.45 0.32 -3.74
N THR A 102 -11.37 -0.40 -3.12
CA THR A 102 -11.52 -1.85 -3.22
C THR A 102 -12.67 -2.19 -4.16
N VAL A 103 -12.37 -3.01 -5.17
CA VAL A 103 -13.32 -3.64 -6.08
C VAL A 103 -13.32 -5.13 -5.79
N THR A 104 -14.43 -5.64 -5.26
CA THR A 104 -14.61 -7.06 -4.93
C THR A 104 -15.67 -7.69 -5.82
N ALA A 105 -15.52 -8.99 -6.12
CA ALA A 105 -16.49 -9.72 -6.91
C ALA A 105 -17.84 -9.76 -6.17
N GLY A 106 -18.88 -9.18 -6.77
CA GLY A 106 -20.24 -9.22 -6.25
C GLY A 106 -20.59 -8.16 -5.19
N MET A 107 -19.68 -7.26 -4.85
CA MET A 107 -19.97 -6.13 -3.96
C MET A 107 -19.79 -4.79 -4.67
N ALA A 108 -20.45 -3.76 -4.11
CA ALA A 108 -20.25 -2.38 -4.54
C ALA A 108 -18.80 -1.95 -4.26
N VAL A 109 -18.31 -0.98 -5.03
CA VAL A 109 -16.99 -0.41 -4.84
C VAL A 109 -16.94 0.29 -3.48
N ILE A 110 -15.92 -0.02 -2.67
CA ILE A 110 -15.70 0.59 -1.35
C ILE A 110 -14.48 1.48 -1.44
N SER A 111 -14.60 2.75 -1.06
CA SER A 111 -13.49 3.70 -1.01
C SER A 111 -13.23 4.12 0.44
N HIS A 112 -11.96 4.09 0.84
CA HIS A 112 -11.48 4.52 2.14
C HIS A 112 -10.31 5.50 1.96
N THR A 113 -10.29 6.55 2.77
CA THR A 113 -9.18 7.49 2.82
C THR A 113 -8.41 7.29 4.12
N HIS A 114 -7.13 6.95 4.00
CA HIS A 114 -6.18 6.98 5.10
C HIS A 114 -5.48 8.33 5.09
N GLY A 115 -5.93 9.24 5.96
CA GLY A 115 -5.26 10.51 6.17
C GLY A 115 -3.86 10.30 6.71
N LEU A 116 -2.91 11.14 6.28
CA LEU A 116 -1.64 11.24 6.99
C LEU A 116 -1.97 11.75 8.39
N ALA A 117 -1.68 10.96 9.43
CA ALA A 117 -1.59 11.50 10.78
C ALA A 117 -0.66 12.71 10.67
N ALA A 118 -1.12 13.89 11.08
CA ALA A 118 -0.30 15.09 11.04
C ALA A 118 1.03 14.75 11.72
N VAL A 119 2.08 14.55 10.92
CA VAL A 119 3.42 14.50 11.44
C VAL A 119 3.61 15.92 11.92
N THR A 120 3.38 16.10 13.21
CA THR A 120 3.78 17.30 13.90
C THR A 120 5.29 17.26 13.76
N HIS A 121 5.80 17.88 12.71
CA HIS A 121 7.16 18.35 12.67
C HIS A 121 7.21 19.30 13.86
N ALA A 122 7.53 18.76 15.03
CA ALA A 122 7.99 19.58 16.13
C ALA A 122 9.12 20.38 15.50
N ASN A 123 8.86 21.67 15.30
CA ASN A 123 9.88 22.63 14.93
C ASN A 123 10.96 22.47 15.98
N VAL A 124 12.02 21.73 15.64
CA VAL A 124 13.31 21.85 16.30
C VAL A 124 13.90 23.16 15.76
N ASP A 125 13.22 24.25 16.08
CA ASP A 125 13.78 25.58 16.04
C ASP A 125 14.92 25.55 17.07
N GLY A 126 16.13 25.50 16.55
CA GLY A 126 17.34 25.51 17.36
C GLY A 126 17.36 26.77 18.20
N ASP A 127 17.12 26.63 19.49
CA ASP A 127 17.53 27.61 20.49
C ASP A 127 18.94 27.24 20.99
N PRO A 128 20.00 27.95 20.58
CA PRO A 128 21.36 27.70 21.07
C PRO A 128 21.60 28.13 22.53
N ARG A 129 20.58 28.61 23.27
CA ARG A 129 20.79 29.21 24.61
C ARG A 129 20.80 28.27 25.80
N ARG A 130 20.63 26.95 25.63
CA ARG A 130 20.69 26.00 26.76
C ARG A 130 22.06 25.35 27.03
N ARG A 131 23.14 25.90 26.49
CA ARG A 131 24.51 25.62 26.99
C ARG A 131 24.96 26.70 27.97
N ARG A 132 24.68 26.48 29.26
CA ARG A 132 25.51 26.87 30.43
C ARG A 132 24.65 27.08 31.69
N ARG A 133 24.55 26.03 32.49
CA ARG A 133 24.59 26.06 33.98
C ARG A 133 25.13 24.68 34.36
N SER A 134 26.46 24.57 34.35
CA SER A 134 27.29 24.52 35.56
C SER A 134 27.12 23.19 36.28
N LEU A 135 28.16 22.35 36.16
CA LEU A 135 28.49 21.31 37.12
C LEU A 135 28.44 21.91 38.52
N GLU A 136 27.75 21.26 39.45
CA GLU A 136 28.22 21.03 40.80
C GLU A 136 27.27 20.08 41.56
N HIS A 137 27.84 18.93 41.93
CA HIS A 137 27.72 18.29 43.24
C HIS A 137 26.43 17.56 43.67
N GLY A 138 26.59 16.25 43.87
CA GLY A 138 25.80 15.37 44.75
C GLY A 138 24.56 14.79 44.07
N SER A 139 24.26 13.50 44.13
CA SER A 139 24.77 12.40 44.95
C SER A 139 24.13 11.14 44.39
N ASP A 140 24.92 10.07 44.30
CA ASP A 140 24.57 8.67 44.56
C ASP A 140 23.08 8.34 44.58
N ASP A 141 22.59 7.75 43.49
CA ASP A 141 21.48 6.81 43.56
C ASP A 141 21.72 5.71 42.52
N ASP A 142 21.97 4.53 43.07
CA ASP A 142 22.25 3.26 42.43
C ASP A 142 21.20 2.90 41.37
N PHE A 143 21.65 2.78 40.13
CA PHE A 143 21.02 1.93 39.12
C PHE A 143 22.08 0.99 38.55
N GLU A 144 22.58 0.08 39.38
CA GLU A 144 23.12 -1.20 38.92
C GLU A 144 21.92 -2.06 38.52
N ASP A 145 21.37 -1.82 37.32
CA ASP A 145 20.46 -2.77 36.68
C ASP A 145 21.27 -3.55 35.65
N ASP A 146 21.44 -4.82 35.96
CA ASP A 146 22.27 -5.81 35.31
C ASP A 146 21.90 -5.96 33.83
N VAL A 147 22.68 -5.32 32.94
CA VAL A 147 22.70 -5.68 31.53
C VAL A 147 23.73 -6.80 31.37
N GLU A 148 23.32 -8.04 31.62
CA GLU A 148 24.12 -9.19 31.20
C GLU A 148 24.31 -9.11 29.68
N GLY A 149 25.52 -8.73 29.28
CA GLY A 149 25.94 -8.74 27.89
C GLY A 149 25.89 -10.15 27.36
N ILE A 150 24.92 -10.43 26.48
CA ILE A 150 24.97 -11.58 25.59
C ILE A 150 25.99 -11.26 24.49
N ASP A 151 27.26 -11.34 24.86
CA ASP A 151 28.41 -11.21 23.96
C ASP A 151 28.87 -12.61 23.51
N THR A 152 27.90 -13.47 23.18
CA THR A 152 28.18 -14.76 22.56
C THR A 152 28.17 -14.56 21.04
N PRO A 153 29.33 -14.60 20.36
CA PRO A 153 29.31 -14.70 18.91
C PRO A 153 28.55 -15.98 18.55
N MET A 154 27.54 -15.86 17.69
CA MET A 154 26.84 -17.04 17.16
C MET A 154 27.87 -17.97 16.53
N GLU A 155 27.99 -19.19 17.05
CA GLU A 155 28.80 -20.22 16.41
C GLU A 155 28.29 -20.41 14.97
N PRO A 156 29.16 -20.41 13.96
CA PRO A 156 28.75 -20.73 12.61
C PRO A 156 28.20 -22.16 12.61
N MET A 157 26.95 -22.32 12.15
CA MET A 157 26.33 -23.64 11.99
C MET A 157 27.27 -24.57 11.20
N PRO A 158 27.46 -25.83 11.63
CA PRO A 158 28.20 -26.79 10.85
C PRO A 158 27.50 -26.99 9.51
N LEU A 159 28.23 -26.70 8.44
CA LEU A 159 27.83 -26.94 7.06
C LEU A 159 27.44 -28.42 6.95
N ALA A 160 26.18 -28.70 6.58
CA ALA A 160 25.70 -30.07 6.42
C ALA A 160 26.63 -30.83 5.48
N ASP A 161 27.21 -31.91 5.98
CA ASP A 161 28.11 -32.80 5.25
C ASP A 161 27.31 -33.51 4.13
N PRO A 162 27.63 -33.28 2.85
CA PRO A 162 26.93 -33.90 1.73
C PRO A 162 27.22 -35.41 1.56
N LEU A 163 27.98 -36.05 2.45
CA LEU A 163 28.37 -37.46 2.35
C LEU A 163 27.70 -38.40 3.37
N ALA A 164 26.66 -37.97 4.09
CA ALA A 164 25.91 -38.87 4.96
C ALA A 164 25.14 -39.94 4.12
N PRO A 165 25.37 -41.25 4.34
CA PRO A 165 24.63 -42.31 3.65
C PRO A 165 23.17 -42.39 4.14
N LEU A 166 22.25 -42.62 3.19
CA LEU A 166 20.80 -42.83 3.41
C LEU A 166 20.49 -44.08 4.24
#